data_AF-A0A371HVV8-F1
#
_entry.id   AF-A0A371HVV8-F1
#
_cell.length_a   1.000
_cell.length_b   1.000
_cell.length_c   1.000
_cell.angle_alpha   90.00
_cell.angle_beta   90.00
_cell.angle_gamma   90.00
#
_symmetry.space_group_name_H-M   'P 1'
#
loop_
_entity.id
_entity.type
_entity.pdbx_description
1 polymer ?
#
loop_
_entity_poly.entity_id
_entity_poly.type
_entity_poly.pdbx_seq_one_letter_code
_entity_poly.pdbx_strand_id
1 'polypeptide(L)' 'MFVKSIDAFKFMKTENKVYQLLNSFVEEIGEKNIIQEVTNNGSNYVVTGKLLQATRTKLFWTLCVAHCLDLML' A
#
# COMPACT_ATOMS: atom_id res chain seq x y z
N MET A 1 10.24 -10.99 -11.77
CA MET A 1 8.91 -11.62 -11.92
C MET A 1 7.86 -10.63 -11.40
N PHE A 2 6.84 -10.36 -12.20
CA PHE A 2 5.76 -9.44 -11.88
C PHE A 2 4.49 -10.24 -11.56
N VAL A 3 3.72 -9.83 -10.56
CA VAL A 3 2.50 -10.54 -10.14
C VAL A 3 1.28 -10.02 -10.89
N LYS A 4 0.89 -8.76 -10.65
CA LYS A 4 -0.21 -8.07 -11.34
C LYS A 4 -0.17 -6.56 -11.10
N SER A 5 -0.93 -5.82 -11.91
CA SER A 5 -1.26 -4.40 -11.73
C SER A 5 -2.77 -4.24 -11.86
N ILE A 6 -3.34 -3.36 -11.06
CA ILE A 6 -4.78 -3.11 -10.99
C ILE A 6 -4.99 -1.61 -11.17
N ASP A 7 -5.77 -1.22 -12.20
CA ASP A 7 -6.27 0.16 -12.27
C ASP A 7 -7.36 0.35 -11.21
N ALA A 8 -6.98 1.05 -10.15
CA ALA A 8 -7.85 1.32 -9.03
C ALA A 8 -8.27 2.80 -8.94
N PHE A 9 -8.00 3.62 -9.98
CA PHE A 9 -8.23 5.06 -9.94
C PHE A 9 -9.69 5.43 -9.60
N LYS A 10 -10.65 4.67 -10.14
CA LYS A 10 -12.09 4.90 -9.88
C LYS A 10 -12.54 4.38 -8.51
N PHE A 11 -11.80 3.46 -7.91
CA PHE A 11 -12.15 2.76 -6.67
C PHE A 11 -11.49 3.39 -5.43
N MET A 12 -10.24 3.86 -5.54
CA MET A 12 -9.37 4.30 -4.44
C MET A 12 -9.66 5.74 -3.97
N LYS A 13 -10.93 6.05 -3.71
CA LYS A 13 -11.34 7.39 -3.23
C LYS A 13 -11.29 7.54 -1.71
N THR A 14 -11.18 6.43 -0.97
CA THR A 14 -11.21 6.41 0.50
C THR A 14 -10.17 5.43 1.05
N GLU A 15 -9.64 5.73 2.23
CA GLU A 15 -8.68 4.88 2.96
C GLU A 15 -9.16 3.44 3.16
N ASN A 16 -10.46 3.23 3.44
CA ASN A 16 -11.02 1.89 3.62
C ASN A 16 -10.92 1.05 2.34
N LYS A 17 -11.14 1.65 1.17
CA LYS A 17 -11.06 0.93 -0.11
C LYS A 17 -9.61 0.60 -0.46
N VAL A 18 -8.69 1.50 -0.16
CA VAL A 18 -7.24 1.28 -0.28
C VAL A 18 -6.82 0.12 0.62
N TYR A 19 -7.26 0.12 1.88
CA TYR A 19 -6.96 -0.95 2.82
C TYR A 19 -7.51 -2.31 2.37
N GLN A 20 -8.78 -2.37 1.95
CA GLN A 20 -9.37 -3.62 1.47
C GLN A 20 -8.61 -4.21 0.28
N LEU A 21 -8.20 -3.36 -0.68
CA LEU A 21 -7.45 -3.81 -1.85
C LEU A 21 -6.09 -4.38 -1.45
N LEU A 22 -5.34 -3.66 -0.63
CA LEU A 22 -4.01 -4.10 -0.18
C LEU A 22 -4.09 -5.35 0.69
N ASN A 23 -5.05 -5.39 1.62
CA ASN A 23 -5.24 -6.54 2.49
C ASN A 23 -5.61 -7.81 1.70
N SER A 24 -6.51 -7.70 0.72
CA SER A 24 -6.86 -8.84 -0.15
C SER A 24 -5.67 -9.33 -0.97
N PHE A 25 -4.80 -8.43 -1.43
CA PHE A 25 -3.55 -8.80 -2.11
C PHE A 25 -2.58 -9.53 -1.16
N VAL A 26 -2.46 -9.08 0.09
CA VAL A 26 -1.64 -9.78 1.09
C VAL A 26 -2.20 -11.17 1.41
N GLU A 27 -3.51 -11.35 1.44
CA GLU A 27 -4.16 -12.66 1.63
C GLU A 27 -3.91 -13.60 0.45
N GLU A 28 -4.03 -13.10 -0.78
CA GLU A 28 -3.80 -13.85 -2.01
C GLU A 28 -2.36 -14.35 -2.13
N ILE A 29 -1.39 -13.51 -1.82
CA ILE A 29 0.03 -13.85 -1.88
C ILE A 29 0.49 -14.60 -0.63
N GLY A 30 -0.17 -14.35 0.50
CA GLY A 30 0.19 -14.82 1.82
C GLY A 30 1.23 -13.91 2.48
N GLU A 31 0.96 -13.47 3.71
CA GLU A 31 1.81 -12.52 4.47
C GLU A 31 3.28 -12.93 4.56
N LYS A 32 3.57 -14.23 4.70
CA LYS A 32 4.94 -14.76 4.76
C LYS A 32 5.79 -14.47 3.50
N ASN A 33 5.13 -14.17 2.39
CA ASN A 33 5.75 -13.92 1.09
C ASN A 33 5.88 -12.41 0.79
N ILE A 34 5.46 -11.54 1.71
CA ILE A 34 5.52 -10.08 1.56
C ILE A 34 6.36 -9.52 2.70
N ILE A 35 7.44 -8.80 2.34
CA ILE A 35 8.34 -8.18 3.31
C ILE A 35 7.97 -6.70 3.51
N GLN A 36 7.69 -6.00 2.41
CA GLN A 36 7.51 -4.56 2.44
C GLN A 36 6.39 -4.12 1.51
N GLU A 37 5.61 -3.16 2.00
CA GLU A 37 4.68 -2.38 1.21
C GLU A 37 5.22 -0.95 1.04
N VAL A 38 5.10 -0.43 -0.17
CA VAL A 38 5.50 0.95 -0.51
C VAL A 38 4.30 1.65 -1.13
N THR A 39 3.79 2.69 -0.48
CA THR A 39 2.65 3.49 -0.97
C THR A 39 3.04 4.95 -1.17
N ASN A 40 2.23 5.73 -1.90
CA ASN A 40 2.49 7.16 -2.07
C ASN A 40 2.32 7.94 -0.74
N ASN A 41 2.69 9.23 -0.75
CA ASN A 41 2.62 10.10 0.42
C ASN A 41 1.25 10.78 0.65
N GLY A 42 0.23 10.43 -0.12
CA GLY A 42 -1.14 10.89 0.09
C GLY A 42 -1.68 10.41 1.44
N SER A 43 -2.39 11.28 2.15
CA SER A 43 -2.83 11.05 3.53
C SER A 43 -3.60 9.74 3.72
N ASN A 44 -4.47 9.40 2.78
CA ASN A 44 -5.20 8.14 2.75
C ASN A 44 -4.28 6.91 2.70
N TYR A 45 -3.21 6.96 1.89
CA TYR A 45 -2.24 5.87 1.78
C TYR A 45 -1.35 5.75 3.02
N VAL A 46 -1.05 6.88 3.68
CA VAL A 46 -0.32 6.90 4.95
C VAL A 46 -1.11 6.21 6.06
N VAL A 47 -2.39 6.55 6.21
CA VAL A 47 -3.27 5.93 7.21
C VAL A 47 -3.41 4.44 6.93
N THR A 48 -3.67 4.07 5.68
CA THR A 48 -3.81 2.67 5.29
C THR A 48 -2.55 1.85 5.54
N GLY A 49 -1.37 2.36 5.15
CA GLY A 49 -0.11 1.65 5.33
C GLY A 49 0.24 1.42 6.80
N LYS A 50 0.03 2.44 7.65
CA LYS A 50 0.18 2.30 9.11
C LYS A 50 -0.79 1.28 9.69
N LEU A 51 -2.04 1.27 9.23
CA LEU A 51 -3.04 0.31 9.68
C LEU A 51 -2.65 -1.12 9.27
N LEU A 52 -2.18 -1.32 8.04
CA LEU A 52 -1.77 -2.65 7.56
C LEU A 52 -0.56 -3.18 8.32
N GLN A 53 0.44 -2.33 8.58
CA GLN A 53 1.59 -2.69 9.42
C GLN A 53 1.17 -3.03 10.86
N ALA A 54 0.17 -2.32 11.41
CA ALA A 54 -0.35 -2.62 12.75
C ALA A 54 -1.10 -3.96 12.81
N THR A 55 -1.81 -4.34 11.75
CA THR A 55 -2.53 -5.62 11.68
C THR A 55 -1.65 -6.80 11.28
N ARG A 56 -0.54 -6.56 10.58
CA ARG A 56 0.37 -7.59 10.06
C ARG A 56 1.79 -7.33 10.52
N THR A 57 2.15 -7.88 11.68
CA THR A 57 3.40 -7.57 12.40
C THR A 57 4.68 -7.96 11.67
N LYS A 58 4.60 -8.78 10.60
CA LYS A 58 5.74 -9.18 9.77
C LYS A 58 5.93 -8.32 8.52
N LEU A 59 4.98 -7.44 8.22
CA LEU A 59 4.98 -6.58 7.05
C LEU A 59 5.43 -5.18 7.45
N PHE A 60 6.42 -4.64 6.73
CA PHE A 60 6.88 -3.26 6.93
C PHE A 60 6.24 -2.33 5.90
N TRP A 61 5.81 -1.15 6.33
CA TRP A 61 5.28 -0.12 5.46
C TRP A 61 6.23 1.08 5.37
N THR A 62 6.41 1.60 4.17
CA THR A 62 7.24 2.79 3.90
C THR A 62 6.62 3.66 2.81
N LEU A 63 7.02 4.93 2.78
CA LEU A 63 6.59 5.90 1.78
C LEU A 63 7.40 5.78 0.48
N CYS A 64 6.73 5.97 -0.64
CA CYS A 64 7.35 6.11 -1.94
C CYS A 64 8.00 7.48 -2.08
N VAL A 65 9.32 7.49 -2.24
CA VAL A 65 10.13 8.71 -2.36
C VAL A 65 9.92 9.42 -3.70
N ALA A 66 9.40 8.73 -4.73
CA ALA A 66 9.19 9.31 -6.05
C ALA A 66 8.30 10.57 -6.00
N HIS A 67 7.25 10.56 -5.17
CA HIS A 67 6.37 11.71 -4.99
C HIS A 67 7.06 12.86 -4.23
N CYS A 68 8.00 12.56 -3.33
CA CYS A 68 8.78 13.60 -2.66
C CYS A 68 9.71 14.30 -3.64
N LEU A 69 10.27 13.57 -4.61
CA LEU A 69 11.11 14.13 -5.67
C LEU A 69 10.30 14.98 -6.65
N ASP A 70 9.10 14.52 -7.02
CA ASP A 70 8.19 15.28 -7.90
C ASP A 70 7.73 16.61 -7.29
N LEU A 71 7.65 16.71 -5.95
CA LEU A 71 7.35 17.96 -5.24
C LEU A 71 8.57 18.88 -5.05
N MET A 72 9.78 18.37 -5.17
CA MET A 72 11.02 19.15 -4.99
C MET A 72 11.51 19.81 -6.28
N LEU A 73 11.13 19.27 -7.44
CA LEU A 73 11.47 19.76 -8.78
C LEU A 73 10.41 20.73 -9.30
#